data_AF-A0A7X3SN67-F1
#
_entry.id   AF-A0A7X3SN67-F1
#
_cell.length_a   1.000
_cell.length_b   1.000
_cell.length_c   1.000
_cell.angle_alpha   90.00
_cell.angle_beta   90.00
_cell.angle_gamma   90.00
#
_symmetry.space_group_name_H-M   'P 1'
#
loop_
_entity.id
_entity.type
_entity.pdbx_description
1 polymer ?
#
loop_
_entity_poly.entity_id
_entity_poly.type
_entity_poly.pdbx_seq_one_letter_code
_entity_poly.pdbx_strand_id
1 'polypeptide(L)'
;MSKPPRRVLPAPSPHDQKAAAPTRRFHEDGMSAVETAQYIAEFTAELSYLARQTRMDLLAYLLDMARLEAARVVQTEKRMT
;
A
#
# COMPACT_ATOMS: atom_id res chain seq x y z
N MET A 1 31.70 29.84 -41.42
CA MET A 1 32.14 29.74 -40.01
C MET A 1 31.17 30.54 -39.15
N SER A 2 30.10 29.92 -38.66
CA SER A 2 29.11 30.57 -37.77
C SER A 2 28.54 29.51 -36.82
N LYS A 3 28.90 29.55 -35.53
CA LYS A 3 28.26 28.75 -34.47
C LYS A 3 27.13 29.58 -33.86
N PRO A 4 25.92 29.04 -33.63
CA PRO A 4 24.90 29.73 -32.86
C PRO A 4 25.20 29.63 -31.34
N PRO A 5 24.78 30.62 -30.52
CA PRO A 5 25.11 30.68 -29.12
C PRO A 5 24.28 29.68 -28.31
N ARG A 6 24.95 29.02 -27.36
CA ARG A 6 24.37 28.05 -26.43
C ARG A 6 23.45 28.80 -25.46
N ARG A 7 22.14 28.56 -25.53
CA ARG A 7 21.16 29.07 -24.56
C ARG A 7 21.38 28.36 -23.23
N VAL A 8 21.95 29.06 -22.25
CA VAL A 8 22.12 28.55 -20.89
C VAL A 8 20.79 28.72 -20.18
N LEU A 9 20.11 27.60 -19.86
CA LEU A 9 19.01 27.61 -18.91
C LEU A 9 19.61 27.74 -17.51
N PRO A 10 19.15 28.67 -16.65
CA PRO A 10 19.62 28.74 -15.28
C PRO A 10 19.22 27.46 -14.53
N ALA A 11 20.15 26.92 -13.74
CA ALA A 11 19.89 25.79 -12.87
C ALA A 11 18.81 26.17 -11.84
N PRO A 12 17.90 25.25 -11.46
CA PRO A 12 16.91 25.52 -10.44
C PRO A 12 17.61 25.72 -9.09
N SER A 13 17.37 26.88 -8.46
CA SER A 13 17.86 27.22 -7.13
C SER A 13 17.22 26.30 -6.06
N PRO A 14 17.90 26.01 -4.94
CA PRO A 14 17.53 24.92 -4.01
C PRO A 14 16.37 25.26 -3.05
N HIS A 15 15.66 26.37 -3.23
CA HIS A 15 14.79 26.92 -2.19
C HIS A 15 13.28 26.71 -2.37
N ASP A 16 12.84 25.99 -3.41
CA ASP A 16 11.42 25.69 -3.65
C ASP A 16 10.99 24.28 -3.21
N GLN A 17 11.74 23.62 -2.33
CA GLN A 17 11.36 22.33 -1.73
C GLN A 17 10.57 22.47 -0.41
N LYS A 18 9.76 23.52 -0.28
CA LYS A 18 8.81 23.62 0.84
C LYS A 18 7.38 23.61 0.32
N ALA A 19 6.71 22.50 0.63
CA ALA A 19 5.27 22.30 0.58
C ALA A 19 4.64 22.12 -0.81
N ALA A 20 4.73 20.90 -1.34
CA ALA A 20 3.59 20.24 -1.97
C ALA A 20 3.89 18.75 -2.15
N ALA A 21 3.79 17.97 -1.08
CA ALA A 21 3.32 16.61 -1.25
C ALA A 21 1.79 16.71 -1.30
N PRO A 22 1.14 16.64 -2.47
CA PRO A 22 -0.20 16.08 -2.47
C PRO A 22 0.01 14.60 -2.18
N THR A 23 -0.11 14.23 -0.89
CA THR A 23 -0.51 12.88 -0.51
C THR A 23 -1.64 12.53 -1.44
N ARG A 24 -1.35 11.58 -2.33
CA ARG A 24 -2.23 11.09 -3.38
C ARG A 24 -3.59 10.87 -2.72
N ARG A 25 -4.57 11.73 -3.02
CA ARG A 25 -5.97 11.45 -2.73
C ARG A 25 -6.32 10.28 -3.64
N PHE A 26 -6.03 9.07 -3.17
CA PHE A 26 -6.53 7.88 -3.82
C PHE A 26 -8.05 7.94 -3.66
N HIS A 27 -8.72 8.06 -4.79
CA HIS A 27 -10.16 8.11 -5.00
C HIS A 27 -11.03 7.63 -3.82
N GLU A 28 -11.90 8.51 -3.34
CA GLU A 28 -12.94 8.27 -2.33
C GLU A 28 -14.07 7.31 -2.79
N ASP A 29 -13.84 6.51 -3.83
CA ASP A 29 -14.76 5.47 -4.35
C ASP A 29 -14.25 4.04 -4.11
N GLY A 30 -13.11 3.89 -3.41
CA GLY A 30 -12.55 2.59 -3.04
C GLY A 30 -13.04 2.11 -1.66
N MET A 31 -13.05 0.80 -1.45
CA MET A 31 -13.28 0.21 -0.11
C MET A 31 -12.41 0.89 0.94
N SER A 32 -12.97 1.11 2.12
CA SER A 32 -12.21 1.61 3.26
C SER A 32 -11.05 0.66 3.60
N ALA A 33 -10.02 1.20 4.25
CA ALA A 33 -8.90 0.38 4.72
C ALA A 33 -9.36 -0.75 5.66
N VAL A 34 -10.43 -0.51 6.44
CA VAL A 34 -11.01 -1.47 7.37
C VAL A 34 -11.75 -2.59 6.63
N GLU A 35 -12.60 -2.24 5.66
CA GLU A 35 -13.29 -3.22 4.82
C GLU A 35 -12.30 -4.07 4.03
N THR A 36 -11.26 -3.43 3.51
CA THR A 36 -10.17 -4.13 2.80
C THR A 36 -9.45 -5.11 3.73
N ALA A 37 -9.11 -4.68 4.95
CA ALA A 37 -8.47 -5.54 5.94
C ALA A 37 -9.38 -6.71 6.35
N GLN A 38 -10.68 -6.46 6.50
CA GLN A 38 -11.63 -7.52 6.83
C GLN A 38 -11.75 -8.54 5.69
N TYR A 39 -11.86 -8.07 4.44
CA TYR A 39 -11.85 -8.93 3.26
C TYR A 39 -10.58 -9.78 3.19
N ILE A 40 -9.41 -9.19 3.41
CA ILE A 40 -8.14 -9.92 3.43
C ILE A 40 -8.14 -11.00 4.53
N ALA A 41 -8.62 -10.67 5.73
CA ALA A 41 -8.64 -11.62 6.84
C ALA A 41 -9.54 -12.84 6.58
N GLU A 42 -10.69 -12.63 5.94
CA GLU A 42 -11.61 -13.70 5.55
C GLU A 42 -11.05 -14.54 4.40
N PHE A 43 -10.60 -13.87 3.33
CA PHE A 43 -10.08 -14.53 2.14
C PHE A 43 -8.81 -15.36 2.41
N THR A 44 -7.90 -14.84 3.21
CA THR A 44 -6.67 -15.57 3.58
C THR A 44 -6.95 -16.79 4.47
N ALA A 45 -8.03 -16.79 5.25
CA ALA A 45 -8.43 -17.97 6.01
C ALA A 45 -8.85 -19.13 5.09
N GLU A 46 -9.62 -18.84 4.05
CA GLU A 46 -10.04 -19.83 3.05
C GLU A 46 -8.84 -20.37 2.26
N LEU A 47 -7.94 -19.49 1.81
CA LEU A 47 -6.74 -19.90 1.10
C LEU A 47 -5.80 -20.73 1.99
N SER A 48 -5.66 -20.39 3.27
CA SER A 48 -4.84 -21.16 4.22
C SER A 48 -5.39 -22.57 4.37
N TYR A 49 -6.72 -22.72 4.47
CA TYR A 49 -7.39 -24.02 4.49
C TYR A 49 -7.08 -24.84 3.24
N LEU A 50 -7.22 -24.26 2.04
CA LEU A 50 -6.92 -24.94 0.77
C LEU A 50 -5.43 -25.31 0.66
N ALA A 51 -4.52 -24.43 1.07
CA ALA A 51 -3.08 -24.69 1.07
C ALA A 51 -2.71 -25.86 1.99
N ARG A 52 -3.40 -26.02 3.13
CA ARG A 52 -3.21 -27.18 4.02
C ARG A 52 -3.72 -28.48 3.39
N GLN A 53 -4.82 -28.43 2.65
CA GLN A 53 -5.32 -29.60 1.91
C GLN A 53 -4.33 -30.10 0.86
N THR A 54 -3.57 -29.19 0.23
CA THR A 54 -2.57 -29.51 -0.80
C THR A 54 -1.14 -29.68 -0.25
N ARG A 55 -0.96 -29.65 1.08
CA ARG A 55 0.34 -29.75 1.78
C ARG A 55 1.33 -28.64 1.41
N MET A 56 0.84 -27.45 1.10
CA MET A 56 1.64 -26.25 0.86
C MET A 56 1.88 -25.52 2.19
N ASP A 57 2.63 -26.13 3.11
CA ASP A 57 2.70 -25.68 4.51
C ASP A 57 3.27 -24.27 4.68
N LEU A 58 4.30 -23.90 3.90
CA LEU A 58 4.86 -22.55 3.92
C LEU A 58 3.85 -21.51 3.44
N LEU A 59 3.05 -21.84 2.43
CA LEU A 59 2.01 -20.93 1.92
C LEU A 59 0.91 -20.76 2.97
N ALA A 60 0.45 -21.85 3.60
CA ALA A 60 -0.53 -21.78 4.68
C ALA A 60 -0.03 -20.89 5.83
N TYR A 61 1.24 -21.02 6.22
CA TYR A 61 1.85 -20.16 7.23
C TYR A 61 1.82 -18.68 6.83
N LEU A 62 2.21 -18.33 5.60
CA LEU A 62 2.21 -16.95 5.13
C LEU A 62 0.79 -16.35 5.09
N LEU A 63 -0.19 -17.16 4.71
CA LEU A 63 -1.60 -16.76 4.69
C LEU A 63 -2.15 -16.53 6.11
N ASP A 64 -1.78 -17.38 7.06
CA ASP A 64 -2.14 -17.17 8.47
C ASP A 64 -1.50 -15.90 9.04
N MET A 65 -0.25 -15.60 8.68
CA MET A 65 0.41 -14.35 9.06
C MET A 65 -0.30 -13.14 8.45
N ALA A 66 -0.65 -13.19 7.16
CA ALA A 66 -1.39 -12.11 6.51
C ALA A 66 -2.76 -11.87 7.17
N ARG A 67 -3.45 -12.95 7.54
CA ARG A 67 -4.71 -12.89 8.30
C ARG A 67 -4.54 -12.18 9.65
N LEU A 68 -3.49 -12.53 10.40
CA LEU A 68 -3.20 -11.93 11.70
C LEU A 68 -2.95 -10.42 11.59
N GLU A 69 -2.17 -9.98 10.59
CA GLU A 69 -1.91 -8.55 10.39
C GLU A 69 -3.17 -7.80 9.96
N ALA A 70 -3.99 -8.37 9.07
CA ALA A 70 -5.25 -7.77 8.65
C ALA A 70 -6.24 -7.64 9.83
N ALA A 71 -6.33 -8.67 10.68
CA ALA A 71 -7.15 -8.63 11.89
C ALA A 71 -6.69 -7.54 12.88
N ARG A 72 -5.39 -7.25 12.97
CA ARG A 72 -4.87 -6.16 13.82
C ARG A 72 -5.32 -4.78 13.35
N VAL A 73 -5.41 -4.55 12.05
CA VAL A 73 -5.95 -3.30 11.49
C VAL A 73 -7.40 -3.10 11.94
N VAL A 74 -8.24 -4.13 11.75
CA VAL A 74 -9.66 -4.10 12.17
C VAL A 74 -9.80 -3.86 13.67
N GLN A 75 -8.97 -4.51 14.49
CA GLN A 75 -9.00 -4.33 15.95
C GLN A 75 -8.55 -2.93 16.38
N THR A 76 -7.59 -2.33 15.69
CA THR A 76 -7.08 -1.00 16.00
C THR A 76 -8.16 0.05 15.77
N GLU A 77 -8.85 -0.04 14.64
CA GLU A 77 -9.95 0.86 14.28
C GLU A 77 -11.13 0.76 15.27
N LYS A 78 -11.49 -0.48 15.65
CA LYS A 78 -12.54 -0.71 16.67
C LYS A 78 -12.19 -0.12 18.05
N ARG A 79 -10.91 0.07 18.37
CA ARG A 79 -10.49 0.70 19.63
C ARG A 79 -10.49 2.23 19.57
N MET A 80 -10.50 2.80 18.37
CA MET A 80 -10.49 4.25 18.13
C MET A 80 -11.90 4.84 17.96
N THR A 81 -12.90 3.99 17.71
CA THR A 81 -14.33 4.33 17.62
C THR A 81 -15.05 4.03 18.93
#